data_AF-A0A2L2Z5Q6-F1
#
_entry.id   AF-A0A2L2Z5Q6-F1
#
_cell.length_a   1.000
_cell.length_b   1.000
_cell.length_c   1.000
_cell.angle_alpha   90.00
_cell.angle_beta   90.00
_cell.angle_gamma   90.00
#
_symmetry.space_group_name_H-M   'P 1'
#
loop_
_entity.id
_entity.type
_entity.pdbx_description
1 polymer ?
#
loop_
_entity_poly.entity_id
_entity_poly.type
_entity_poly.pdbx_seq_one_letter_code
_entity_poly.pdbx_strand_id
1 'polypeptide(L)'
;GEEIADEYDIVFFAIGGDFCTTGNGLETVGVKVIPKNGKIRVVNEQPYIPYTYAVGDISVGKLELTPVAIEAGLLLTRRLYGNSSTQMVLWFFNLFWI
;
A
#
# COMPACT_ATOMS: atom_id res chain seq x y z
N GLY A 1 -12.85 -19.61 -33.50
CA GLY A 1 -13.03 -18.40 -32.70
C GLY A 1 -13.58 -17.36 -33.64
N GLU A 2 -14.64 -16.67 -33.24
CA GLU A 2 -15.20 -15.58 -34.04
C GLU A 2 -14.43 -14.31 -33.67
N GLU A 3 -13.83 -13.65 -34.66
CA GLU A 3 -13.10 -12.40 -34.47
C GLU A 3 -14.08 -11.23 -34.58
N ILE A 4 -14.05 -10.33 -33.60
CA ILE A 4 -14.89 -9.12 -33.57
C ILE A 4 -13.97 -7.91 -33.67
N ALA A 5 -14.26 -7.00 -34.58
CA ALA A 5 -13.49 -5.78 -34.83
C ALA A 5 -14.43 -4.57 -34.87
N ASP A 6 -13.99 -3.45 -34.30
CA ASP A 6 -14.77 -2.21 -34.17
C ASP A 6 -13.82 -0.99 -34.12
N GLU A 7 -14.30 0.22 -34.40
CA GLU A 7 -13.49 1.44 -34.55
C GLU A 7 -13.81 2.49 -33.47
N TYR A 8 -12.77 3.07 -32.84
CA TYR A 8 -12.89 4.04 -31.75
C TYR A 8 -11.88 5.19 -31.89
N ASP A 9 -12.25 6.39 -31.46
CA ASP A 9 -11.35 7.56 -31.45
C ASP A 9 -10.24 7.47 -30.39
N ILE A 10 -10.57 6.95 -29.20
CA ILE A 10 -9.64 6.79 -28.07
C ILE A 10 -9.94 5.48 -27.36
N VAL A 11 -8.91 4.67 -27.17
CA VAL A 11 -8.94 3.47 -26.34
C VAL A 11 -8.15 3.74 -25.06
N PHE A 12 -8.81 3.64 -23.90
CA PHE A 12 -8.20 3.86 -22.59
C PHE A 12 -8.15 2.56 -21.79
N PHE A 13 -6.96 2.18 -21.33
CA PHE A 13 -6.76 0.98 -20.51
C PHE A 13 -6.60 1.37 -19.03
N ALA A 14 -7.60 1.06 -18.21
CA ALA A 14 -7.57 1.17 -16.75
C ALA A 14 -7.73 -0.21 -16.09
N ILE A 15 -6.94 -1.18 -16.55
CA ILE A 15 -7.02 -2.59 -16.14
C ILE A 15 -6.21 -2.92 -14.87
N GLY A 16 -5.68 -1.91 -14.17
CA GLY A 16 -4.85 -2.05 -12.98
C GLY A 16 -3.50 -1.35 -13.11
N GLY A 17 -2.72 -1.38 -12.04
CA GLY A 17 -1.37 -0.80 -11.98
C GLY A 17 -0.41 -1.69 -11.19
N ASP A 18 0.86 -1.64 -11.56
CA ASP A 18 1.93 -2.32 -10.84
C ASP A 18 2.46 -1.48 -9.68
N PHE A 19 2.86 -2.14 -8.60
CA PHE A 19 3.49 -1.47 -7.46
C PHE A 19 4.96 -1.17 -7.76
N CYS A 20 5.43 0.01 -7.34
CA CYS A 20 6.80 0.47 -7.51
C CYS A 20 7.77 -0.23 -6.52
N THR A 21 7.91 -1.57 -6.62
CA THR A 21 8.78 -2.37 -5.75
C THR A 21 10.01 -2.94 -6.45
N THR A 22 10.17 -2.69 -7.74
CA THR A 22 11.36 -3.04 -8.52
C THR A 22 12.33 -1.87 -8.63
N GLY A 23 13.64 -2.13 -8.60
CA GLY A 23 14.69 -1.12 -8.85
C GLY A 23 14.94 -0.12 -7.71
N ASN A 24 14.28 -0.28 -6.57
CA ASN A 24 14.34 0.68 -5.44
C ASN A 24 15.29 0.24 -4.31
N GLY A 25 16.16 -0.75 -4.54
CA GLY A 25 17.13 -1.22 -3.54
C GLY A 25 16.53 -2.03 -2.40
N LEU A 26 15.25 -2.41 -2.48
CA LEU A 26 14.56 -3.21 -1.46
C LEU A 26 15.25 -4.56 -1.24
N GLU A 27 15.79 -5.15 -2.30
CA GLU A 27 16.61 -6.36 -2.25
C GLU A 27 17.91 -6.19 -1.46
N THR A 28 18.52 -4.99 -1.52
CA THR A 28 19.77 -4.69 -0.79
C THR A 28 19.51 -4.56 0.70
N VAL A 29 18.35 -4.03 1.09
CA VAL A 29 17.93 -3.88 2.50
C VAL A 29 17.32 -5.19 3.04
N GLY A 30 17.03 -6.17 2.17
CA GLY A 30 16.46 -7.47 2.52
C GLY A 30 14.93 -7.47 2.65
N VAL A 31 14.25 -6.41 2.18
CA VAL A 31 12.79 -6.29 2.25
C VAL A 31 12.15 -7.30 1.31
N LYS A 32 11.37 -8.22 1.90
CA LYS A 32 10.67 -9.26 1.16
C LYS A 32 9.39 -8.71 0.55
N VAL A 33 9.36 -8.67 -0.77
CA VAL A 33 8.18 -8.34 -1.58
C VAL A 33 7.49 -9.65 -1.99
N ILE A 34 6.16 -9.66 -2.01
CA ILE A 34 5.37 -10.80 -2.50
C ILE A 34 5.39 -10.77 -4.03
N PRO A 35 5.96 -11.80 -4.71
CA PRO A 35 6.15 -11.75 -6.16
C PRO A 35 4.83 -11.68 -6.95
N LYS A 36 3.74 -12.20 -6.40
CA LYS A 36 2.43 -12.27 -7.07
C LYS A 36 1.77 -10.90 -7.26
N ASN A 37 1.97 -9.98 -6.32
CA ASN A 37 1.26 -8.70 -6.31
C ASN A 37 2.17 -7.50 -6.03
N GLY A 38 3.49 -7.69 -5.94
CA GLY A 38 4.43 -6.59 -5.71
C GLY A 38 4.30 -5.89 -4.36
N LYS A 39 3.56 -6.44 -3.38
CA LYS A 39 3.31 -5.80 -2.07
C LYS A 39 4.23 -6.30 -0.97
N ILE A 40 4.32 -5.52 0.11
CA ILE A 40 5.11 -5.82 1.31
C ILE A 40 4.17 -6.27 2.44
N ARG A 41 4.54 -7.37 3.10
CA ARG A 41 3.84 -7.83 4.30
C ARG A 41 4.32 -7.02 5.51
N VAL A 42 3.37 -6.39 6.19
CA VAL A 42 3.64 -5.55 7.37
C VAL A 42 2.76 -5.96 8.55
N VAL A 43 3.27 -5.75 9.76
CA VAL A 43 2.52 -5.77 11.02
C VAL A 43 2.69 -4.39 11.63
N ASN A 44 1.59 -3.65 11.85
CA ASN A 44 1.62 -2.28 12.35
C ASN A 44 2.58 -1.36 11.57
N GLU A 45 2.45 -1.38 10.24
CA GLU A 45 3.26 -0.61 9.28
C GLU A 45 4.76 -1.00 9.25
N GLN A 46 5.18 -2.03 9.99
CA GLN A 46 6.55 -2.51 10.05
C GLN A 46 6.71 -3.88 9.36
N PRO A 47 7.65 -4.05 8.42
CA PRO A 47 8.00 -5.35 7.84
C PRO A 47 8.85 -6.16 8.84
N TYR A 48 9.24 -7.38 8.46
CA TYR A 48 10.09 -8.23 9.30
C TYR A 48 11.46 -7.60 9.67
N ILE A 49 11.91 -6.61 8.90
CA ILE A 49 13.17 -5.92 9.13
C ILE A 49 12.97 -4.75 10.11
N PRO A 50 13.74 -4.70 11.22
CA PRO A 50 13.72 -3.57 12.14
C PRO A 50 14.04 -2.23 11.44
N TYR A 51 13.51 -1.13 11.97
CA TYR A 51 13.77 0.25 11.51
C TYR A 51 13.31 0.60 10.09
N THR A 52 12.63 -0.31 9.39
CA THR A 52 11.99 -0.05 8.09
C THR A 52 10.48 0.05 8.29
N TYR A 53 9.79 0.88 7.53
CA TYR A 53 8.32 1.00 7.61
C TYR A 53 7.72 1.13 6.21
N ALA A 54 6.51 0.62 6.04
CA ALA A 54 5.76 0.70 4.79
C ALA A 54 4.30 1.05 5.08
N VAL A 55 3.78 2.03 4.34
CA VAL A 55 2.46 2.65 4.55
C VAL A 55 1.75 2.81 3.21
N GLY A 56 0.42 2.70 3.20
CA GLY A 56 -0.41 2.86 2.02
C GLY A 56 -0.49 1.59 1.16
N ASP A 57 -0.69 1.79 -0.14
CA ASP A 57 -1.11 0.75 -1.10
C ASP A 57 -0.12 -0.41 -1.24
N ILE A 58 1.15 -0.14 -0.94
CA ILE A 58 2.24 -1.12 -0.91
C ILE A 58 2.05 -2.20 0.19
N SER A 59 1.19 -1.94 1.18
CA SER A 59 0.95 -2.85 2.30
C SER A 59 -0.11 -3.90 1.97
N VAL A 60 0.20 -5.17 2.27
CA VAL A 60 -0.74 -6.28 2.07
C VAL A 60 -1.95 -6.13 2.98
N GLY A 61 -3.16 -6.24 2.41
CA GLY A 61 -4.42 -6.29 3.17
C GLY A 61 -4.86 -4.96 3.78
N LYS A 62 -4.26 -3.84 3.35
CA LYS A 62 -4.70 -2.48 3.70
C LYS A 62 -5.53 -1.88 2.56
N LEU A 63 -6.37 -0.90 2.89
CA LEU A 63 -7.16 -0.17 1.91
C LEU A 63 -6.26 0.74 1.08
N GLU A 64 -6.45 0.71 -0.24
CA GLU A 64 -5.70 1.52 -1.21
C GLU A 64 -6.33 2.90 -1.36
N LEU A 65 -6.40 3.64 -0.24
CA LEU A 65 -7.05 4.94 -0.16
C LEU A 65 -6.09 5.97 0.41
N THR A 66 -5.97 7.12 -0.28
CA THR A 66 -5.18 8.27 0.17
C THR A 66 -5.46 8.69 1.63
N PRO A 67 -6.72 8.84 2.09
CA PRO A 67 -6.97 9.22 3.49
C PRO A 67 -6.49 8.16 4.49
N VAL A 68 -6.55 6.87 4.13
CA VAL A 68 -6.02 5.78 4.97
C VAL A 68 -4.50 5.84 5.03
N ALA A 69 -3.83 6.08 3.89
CA ALA A 69 -2.38 6.22 3.87
C ALA A 69 -1.88 7.42 4.72
N ILE A 70 -2.59 8.56 4.66
CA ILE A 70 -2.27 9.76 5.45
C ILE A 70 -2.37 9.46 6.95
N GLU A 71 -3.50 8.92 7.40
CA GLU A 71 -3.70 8.64 8.83
C GLU A 71 -2.71 7.59 9.35
N ALA A 72 -2.37 6.60 8.53
CA ALA A 72 -1.39 5.57 8.87
C ALA A 72 -0.01 6.18 9.12
N GLY A 73 0.41 7.10 8.26
CA GLY A 73 1.68 7.81 8.41
C GLY A 73 1.71 8.71 9.65
N LEU A 74 0.60 9.40 9.93
CA LEU A 74 0.48 10.25 11.12
C LEU A 74 0.55 9.44 12.41
N LEU A 75 -0.21 8.35 12.50
CA LEU A 75 -0.19 7.45 13.66
C LEU A 75 1.19 6.79 13.83
N LEU A 76 1.81 6.35 12.74
CA LEU A 76 3.18 5.81 12.78
C LEU A 76 4.17 6.83 13.35
N THR A 77 4.14 8.07 12.87
CA THR A 77 5.04 9.13 13.34
C THR A 77 4.83 9.42 14.83
N ARG A 78 3.57 9.44 15.29
CA ARG A 78 3.23 9.61 16.71
C ARG A 78 3.75 8.45 17.57
N ARG A 79 3.82 7.22 17.04
CA ARG A 79 4.41 6.09 17.77
C ARG A 79 5.93 6.19 17.84
N LEU A 80 6.57 6.58 16.74
CA LEU A 80 8.03 6.68 16.68
C LEU A 80 8.60 7.83 17.51
N TYR A 81 7.90 8.98 17.53
CA TYR A 81 8.46 10.23 18.09
C TYR A 81 7.54 10.93 19.10
N GLY A 82 6.28 10.53 19.21
CA GLY A 82 5.26 11.20 20.04
C GLY A 82 4.83 10.40 21.28
N ASN A 83 5.53 9.31 21.61
CA ASN A 83 5.20 8.42 22.72
C ASN A 83 3.75 7.88 22.70
N SER A 84 3.15 7.80 21.50
CA SER A 84 1.82 7.23 21.31
C SER A 84 1.91 5.71 21.13
N SER A 85 0.86 4.98 21.53
CA SER A 85 0.69 3.56 21.23
C SER A 85 -0.47 3.30 20.26
N THR A 86 -1.09 4.36 19.73
CA THR A 86 -2.28 4.25 18.88
C THR A 86 -1.92 3.63 17.53
N GLN A 87 -2.69 2.60 17.17
CA GLN A 87 -2.52 1.86 15.93
C GLN A 87 -3.69 2.12 14.98
N MET A 88 -3.39 1.97 13.69
CA MET A 88 -4.43 2.03 12.67
C MET A 88 -5.36 0.82 12.79
N VAL A 89 -6.65 1.08 12.97
CA VAL A 89 -7.71 0.07 12.95
C VAL A 89 -8.72 0.40 11.84
N LEU A 90 -9.25 -0.63 11.16
CA LEU A 90 -10.17 -0.45 10.03
C LEU A 90 -11.45 0.33 10.41
N TRP A 91 -11.90 0.23 11.66
CA TRP A 91 -13.06 0.98 12.17
C TRP A 91 -12.83 2.50 12.26
N PHE A 92 -11.57 2.95 12.32
CA PHE A 92 -11.25 4.38 12.39
C PHE A 92 -11.69 5.13 11.13
N PHE A 93 -11.74 4.44 9.99
CA PHE A 93 -12.22 5.00 8.73
C PHE A 93 -13.75 5.13 8.70
N ASN A 94 -14.48 4.12 9.20
CA ASN A 94 -15.94 4.12 9.16
C ASN A 94 -16.61 5.10 10.14
N LEU A 95 -15.92 5.53 11.21
CA LEU A 95 -16.51 6.39 12.24
C LEU A 95 -16.30 7.89 11.99
N PHE A 96 -15.38 8.26 11.10
CA PHE A 96 -15.01 9.66 10.86
C PHE A 96 -15.35 10.17 9.46
N TRP A 97 -15.81 9.28 8.56
CA TRP A 97 -16.06 9.59 7.14
C TRP A 97 -17.40 9.04 6.60
N ILE A 98 -18.36 8.77 7.48
CA ILE A 98 -19.81 8.64 7.19
C ILE A 98 -20.53 9.64 8.10
#